data_AF-A0A3D2W781-F1
#
_entry.id   AF-A0A3D2W781-F1
#
_cell.length_a   1.000
_cell.length_b   1.000
_cell.length_c   1.000
_cell.angle_alpha   90.00
_cell.angle_beta   90.00
_cell.angle_gamma   90.00
#
_symmetry.space_group_name_H-M   'P 1'
#
loop_
_entity.id
_entity.type
_entity.pdbx_description
1 polymer ?
#
loop_
_entity_poly.entity_id
_entity_poly.type
_entity_poly.pdbx_seq_one_letter_code
_entity_poly.pdbx_strand_id
1 'polypeptide(L)'
;MPREFKFEIIREIARLTENEGNNGTLYTKELNLISYNGAAPVYDIRNWTENSAGERRMGKGITLSLDELAELRDALEDLEDLNFAE
;
A
#
# COMPACT_ATOMS: atom_id res chain seq x y z
N MET A 1 19.54 19.36 12.05
CA MET A 1 19.31 17.95 12.40
C MET A 1 18.26 17.40 11.44
N PRO A 2 18.49 16.29 10.72
CA PRO A 2 17.45 15.68 9.91
C PRO A 2 16.32 15.20 10.83
N ARG A 3 15.07 15.50 10.48
CA ARG A 3 13.91 14.92 11.16
C ARG A 3 13.86 13.43 10.81
N GLU A 4 13.75 12.59 11.83
CA GLU A 4 13.49 11.16 11.67
C GLU A 4 12.14 10.98 10.95
N PHE A 5 12.13 10.22 9.85
CA PHE A 5 10.90 9.89 9.14
C PHE A 5 10.15 8.81 9.91
N LYS A 6 8.91 9.12 10.30
CA LYS A 6 8.03 8.19 11.00
C LYS A 6 6.77 7.96 10.19
N PHE A 7 6.26 6.73 10.23
CA PHE A 7 4.97 6.39 9.68
C PHE A 7 4.23 5.47 10.65
N GLU A 8 2.91 5.52 10.60
CA GLU A 8 2.02 4.64 11.34
C GLU A 8 0.97 4.08 10.37
N ILE A 9 0.86 2.76 10.30
CA ILE A 9 -0.21 2.10 9.54
C ILE A 9 -1.45 2.12 10.42
N ILE A 10 -2.38 3.01 10.10
CA ILE A 10 -3.64 3.18 10.83
C ILE A 10 -4.59 2.03 10.51
N ARG A 11 -4.60 1.58 9.25
CA ARG A 11 -5.43 0.46 8.79
C ARG A 11 -4.84 -0.21 7.57
N GLU A 12 -4.82 -1.53 7.58
CA GLU A 12 -4.58 -2.34 6.38
C GLU A 12 -5.89 -2.54 5.63
N ILE A 13 -5.93 -2.20 4.34
CA ILE A 13 -7.16 -2.23 3.54
C ILE A 13 -7.17 -3.43 2.62
N ALA A 14 -6.10 -3.62 1.84
CA ALA A 14 -5.99 -4.75 0.92
C ALA A 14 -4.54 -5.14 0.67
N ARG A 15 -4.29 -6.44 0.54
CA ARG A 15 -3.02 -7.00 0.05
C ARG A 15 -3.22 -7.40 -1.42
N LEU A 16 -2.57 -6.64 -2.31
CA LEU A 16 -2.70 -6.79 -3.77
C LEU A 16 -1.81 -7.91 -4.30
N THR A 17 -0.62 -8.08 -3.72
CA THR A 17 0.28 -9.19 -4.05
C THR A 17 1.02 -9.64 -2.80
N GLU A 18 1.38 -10.92 -2.75
CA GLU A 18 2.16 -11.53 -1.70
C GLU A 18 3.14 -12.53 -2.31
N ASN A 19 4.42 -12.41 -1.96
CA ASN A 19 5.46 -13.34 -2.41
C ASN A 19 6.47 -13.58 -1.28
N GLU A 20 6.78 -14.84 -1.03
CA GLU A 20 7.87 -15.21 -0.12
C GLU A 20 9.21 -15.22 -0.86
N GLY A 21 10.18 -14.51 -0.31
CA GLY A 21 11.57 -14.51 -0.74
C GLY A 21 12.45 -15.41 0.10
N ASN A 22 13.76 -15.33 -0.16
CA ASN A 22 14.75 -16.06 0.61
C ASN A 22 14.76 -15.65 2.09
N ASN A 23 15.18 -16.57 2.96
CA ASN A 23 15.39 -16.34 4.39
C ASN A 23 14.14 -15.85 5.14
N GLY A 24 12.94 -16.19 4.66
CA GLY A 24 11.67 -15.80 5.30
C GLY A 24 11.34 -14.31 5.13
N THR A 25 11.83 -13.69 4.05
CA THR A 25 11.49 -12.30 3.72
C THR A 25 10.17 -12.27 2.96
N LEU A 26 9.16 -11.55 3.43
CA LEU A 26 7.88 -11.39 2.75
C LEU A 26 7.88 -10.09 1.94
N TYR A 27 7.56 -10.19 0.65
CA TYR A 27 7.35 -9.05 -0.24
C TYR A 27 5.86 -8.91 -0.53
N THR A 28 5.27 -7.82 -0.06
CA THR A 28 3.85 -7.53 -0.30
C THR A 28 3.67 -6.24 -1.06
N LYS A 29 2.59 -6.12 -1.81
CA LYS A 29 2.08 -4.83 -2.29
C LYS A 29 0.73 -4.62 -1.65
N GLU A 30 0.54 -3.50 -0.97
CA GLU A 30 -0.63 -3.29 -0.13
C GLU A 30 -1.20 -1.89 -0.32
N LEU A 31 -2.53 -1.79 -0.20
CA LEU A 31 -3.26 -0.55 0.01
C LEU A 31 -3.51 -0.40 1.52
N ASN A 32 -2.97 0.67 2.10
CA ASN A 32 -3.07 0.95 3.53
C ASN A 32 -3.50 2.41 3.76
N LEU A 33 -4.04 2.69 4.94
CA LEU A 33 -4.23 4.04 5.47
C LEU A 33 -3.06 4.36 6.39
N ILE A 34 -2.25 5.37 6.06
CA ILE A 34 -0.97 5.66 6.74
C ILE A 34 -0.93 7.11 7.21
N SER A 35 -0.49 7.34 8.45
CA SER A 35 -0.12 8.67 8.94
C SER A 35 1.39 8.85 8.83
N TYR A 36 1.84 9.91 8.16
CA TYR A 36 3.25 10.28 8.07
C TYR A 36 3.58 11.37 9.05
N ASN A 37 4.58 11.14 9.91
CA ASN A 37 5.08 12.11 10.89
C ASN A 37 3.97 12.72 11.77
N GLY A 38 2.91 11.96 12.07
CA GLY A 38 1.76 12.41 12.87
C GLY A 38 0.78 13.32 12.13
N ALA A 39 0.89 13.44 10.80
CA ALA A 39 -0.06 14.18 9.99
C ALA A 39 -1.40 13.43 9.80
N ALA A 40 -2.36 14.09 9.16
CA ALA A 40 -3.60 13.43 8.75
C ALA A 40 -3.31 12.18 7.91
N PRO A 41 -4.04 11.07 8.13
CA PRO A 41 -3.78 9.84 7.41
C PRO A 41 -4.16 9.96 5.94
N VAL A 42 -3.41 9.26 5.10
CA VAL A 42 -3.54 9.24 3.64
C VAL A 42 -3.60 7.80 3.14
N TYR A 43 -4.23 7.58 2.00
CA TYR A 43 -4.26 6.27 1.36
C TYR A 43 -2.94 6.04 0.63
N ASP A 44 -2.38 4.85 0.71
CA ASP A 44 -1.05 4.57 0.17
C ASP A 44 -1.00 3.17 -0.41
N ILE A 45 -0.61 3.08 -1.69
CA ILE A 45 -0.35 1.82 -2.38
C ILE A 45 1.15 1.66 -2.52
N ARG A 46 1.74 0.66 -1.86
CA ARG A 46 3.20 0.51 -1.80
C ARG A 46 3.64 -0.93 -1.69
N ASN A 47 4.86 -1.17 -2.16
CA ASN A 47 5.59 -2.40 -1.86
C ASN A 47 6.17 -2.36 -0.44
N TRP A 48 5.96 -3.42 0.32
CA TRP A 48 6.56 -3.63 1.62
C TRP A 48 7.52 -4.81 1.58
N THR A 49 8.54 -4.75 2.43
CA THR A 49 9.42 -5.87 2.71
C THR A 49 9.37 -6.11 4.21
N GLU A 50 8.91 -7.29 4.62
CA GLU A 50 8.95 -7.74 6.00
C GLU A 50 10.03 -8.80 6.14
N ASN A 51 10.93 -8.65 7.11
CA ASN A 51 11.95 -9.67 7.36
C ASN A 51 11.46 -10.71 8.36
N SER A 52 12.27 -11.74 8.60
CA SER A 52 11.96 -12.83 9.54
C SER A 52 11.82 -12.41 11.00
N ALA A 53 12.22 -11.17 11.35
CA ALA A 53 12.01 -10.58 12.67
C ALA A 53 10.72 -9.73 12.75
N GLY A 54 9.93 -9.66 11.67
CA GLY A 54 8.70 -8.86 11.59
C GLY A 54 8.93 -7.37 11.34
N GLU A 55 10.16 -6.96 10.99
CA GLU A 55 10.44 -5.56 10.69
C GLU A 55 9.98 -5.21 9.27
N ARG A 56 9.09 -4.23 9.17
CA ARG A 56 8.56 -3.75 7.89
C ARG A 56 9.36 -2.58 7.35
N ARG A 57 9.78 -2.69 6.09
CA ARG A 57 10.47 -1.65 5.34
C ARG A 57 9.62 -1.19 4.16
N MET A 58 9.55 0.12 4.01
CA MET A 58 8.85 0.76 2.91
C MET A 58 9.68 0.67 1.61
N GLY A 59 9.07 0.14 0.56
CA GLY A 59 9.55 0.21 -0.81
C GLY A 59 8.95 1.39 -1.57
N LYS A 60 9.02 1.32 -2.90
CA LYS A 60 8.37 2.30 -3.79
C LYS A 60 6.85 2.18 -3.72
N GLY A 61 6.16 3.31 -3.85
CA GLY A 61 4.70 3.38 -3.83
C GLY A 61 4.19 4.76 -4.23
N ILE A 62 2.88 4.92 -4.10
CA ILE A 62 2.14 6.15 -4.37
C ILE A 62 1.19 6.43 -3.21
N THR A 63 1.10 7.71 -2.84
CA THR A 63 0.10 8.20 -1.90
C THR A 63 -1.04 8.82 -2.69
N LEU A 64 -2.26 8.52 -2.27
CA LEU A 64 -3.50 8.97 -2.89
C LEU A 64 -4.33 9.74 -1.86
N SER A 65 -4.90 10.83 -2.30
CA SER A 65 -6.03 11.47 -1.62
C SER A 65 -7.29 10.59 -1.71
N LEU A 66 -8.30 10.93 -0.93
CA LEU A 66 -9.59 10.23 -0.98
C LEU A 66 -10.23 10.36 -2.37
N ASP A 67 -10.17 11.54 -2.98
CA ASP A 67 -10.75 11.81 -4.30
C ASP A 67 -10.02 10.99 -5.38
N GLU A 68 -8.69 10.95 -5.37
CA GLU A 68 -7.93 10.10 -6.31
C GLU A 68 -8.22 8.60 -6.14
N LEU A 69 -8.43 8.15 -4.89
CA LEU A 69 -8.81 6.76 -4.64
C LEU A 69 -10.24 6.45 -5.09
N ALA A 70 -11.17 7.40 -4.97
CA ALA A 70 -12.54 7.25 -5.44
C ALA A 70 -12.59 7.14 -6.97
N GLU A 71 -11.88 8.03 -7.68
CA GLU A 71 -11.77 7.95 -9.15
C GLU A 71 -11.08 6.66 -9.60
N LEU A 72 -10.05 6.21 -8.88
CA LEU A 72 -9.40 4.92 -9.17
C LEU A 72 -10.36 3.74 -8.98
N ARG A 73 -11.19 3.75 -7.93
CA ARG A 73 -12.21 2.70 -7.71
C ARG A 73 -13.18 2.67 -8.89
N ASP A 74 -13.75 3.80 -9.25
CA ASP A 74 -14.77 3.87 -10.30
C ASP A 74 -14.19 3.41 -11.65
N ALA A 75 -12.96 3.82 -11.96
CA ALA A 75 -12.26 3.34 -13.15
C ALA A 75 -11.97 1.83 -13.14
N LEU A 76 -11.73 1.22 -11.97
CA LEU A 76 -11.54 -0.23 -11.85
C LEU A 76 -12.84 -1.00 -12.03
N GLU A 77 -13.97 -0.47 -11.53
CA GLU A 77 -15.30 -1.05 -11.75
C GLU A 77 -15.65 -1.04 -13.25
N ASP A 78 -15.38 0.06 -13.96
CA ASP A 78 -15.55 0.13 -15.42
C ASP A 78 -14.67 -0.87 -16.20
N LEU A 79 -13.52 -1.28 -15.66
CA LEU A 79 -12.67 -2.30 -16.29
C LEU A 79 -13.25 -3.72 -16.14
N GLU A 80 -13.99 -4.01 -15.07
CA GLU A 80 -14.65 -5.32 -14.92
C GLU A 80 -15.69 -5.56 -16.03
N ASP A 81 -16.32 -4.48 -16.52
CA ASP A 81 -17.24 -4.53 -17.68
C ASP A 81 -16.54 -4.86 -19.01
N LEU A 82 -15.21 -4.77 -19.10
CA LEU A 82 -14.44 -5.12 -20.29
C LEU A 82 -13.98 -6.59 -20.34
N ASN A 83 -14.08 -7.32 -19.23
CA ASN A 83 -13.65 -8.73 -19.14
C ASN A 83 -14.73 -9.74 -19.62
N PHE A 84 -15.80 -9.30 -20.28
CA PHE A 84 -16.86 -10.16 -20.84
C PHE A 84 -16.93 -10.15 -22.37
N ALA A 85 -15.77 -10.31 -23.01
CA ALA A 85 -15.69 -10.69 -24.42
C ALA A 85 -14.74 -11.88 -24.60
N GLU A 86 -15.11 -13.02 -24.02
CA GLU A 86 -14.72 -14.35 -24.54
C GLU A 86 -15.89 -14.98 -25.30
#